data_AF-A0A959UKR0-F1
#
_entry.id   AF-A0A959UKR0-F1
#
_cell.length_a   1.000
_cell.length_b   1.000
_cell.length_c   1.000
_cell.angle_alpha   90.00
_cell.angle_beta   90.00
_cell.angle_gamma   90.00
#
_symmetry.space_group_name_H-M   'P 1'
#
loop_
_entity.id
_entity.type
_entity.pdbx_description
1 polymer ?
#
loop_
_entity_poly.entity_id
_entity_poly.type
_entity_poly.pdbx_seq_one_letter_code
_entity_poly.pdbx_strand_id
1 'polypeptide(L)'
;NFAVAPSGGLYAYDFSTGANQAYGGANGHNEIAPGVWGLISGDGDRDGSIGAGDKAADWDNEAGKSGYLTSDYNLDSQSNNIDKDDFWVPNMGKSSQVPD
;
A
#
# COMPACT_ATOMS: atom_id res chain seq x y z
N ASN A 1 -12.23 10.23 15.65
CA ASN A 1 -12.22 9.70 14.28
C ASN A 1 -13.43 10.30 13.56
N PHE A 2 -13.23 11.29 12.69
CA PHE A 2 -14.35 11.87 11.93
C PHE A 2 -14.33 11.22 10.56
N ALA A 3 -15.36 10.43 10.25
CA ALA A 3 -15.49 9.81 8.94
C ALA A 3 -15.59 10.89 7.85
N VAL A 4 -14.95 10.67 6.71
CA VAL A 4 -15.09 11.54 5.53
C VAL A 4 -16.55 11.50 5.10
N ALA A 5 -17.19 12.68 5.02
CA ALA A 5 -18.55 12.80 4.50
C ALA A 5 -18.50 12.84 2.96
N PRO A 6 -19.28 12.00 2.26
CA PRO A 6 -19.29 12.01 0.80
C PRO A 6 -19.93 13.30 0.28
N SER A 7 -19.33 13.92 -0.74
CA SER A 7 -19.94 15.01 -1.49
C SER A 7 -20.36 14.49 -2.86
N GLY A 8 -21.67 14.40 -3.11
CA GLY A 8 -22.18 13.84 -4.36
C GLY A 8 -21.81 12.37 -4.62
N GLY A 9 -21.52 11.60 -3.56
CA GLY A 9 -21.06 10.21 -3.65
C GLY A 9 -19.54 10.04 -3.77
N LEU A 10 -18.78 11.13 -3.82
CA LEU A 10 -17.31 11.10 -3.83
C LEU A 10 -16.77 11.25 -2.41
N TYR A 11 -15.90 10.34 -2.01
CA TYR A 11 -15.09 10.45 -0.81
C TYR A 11 -13.74 11.08 -1.20
N ALA A 12 -13.53 12.33 -0.79
CA ALA A 12 -12.23 12.98 -0.95
C ALA A 12 -11.40 12.70 0.30
N TYR A 13 -10.23 12.09 0.11
CA TYR A 13 -9.28 11.85 1.18
C TYR A 13 -7.97 12.58 0.87
N ASP A 14 -7.52 13.42 1.81
CA ASP A 14 -6.28 14.17 1.68
C ASP A 14 -5.24 13.62 2.64
N PHE A 15 -4.27 12.89 2.08
CA PHE A 15 -3.18 12.28 2.81
C PHE A 15 -2.23 13.28 3.53
N SER A 16 -2.37 14.59 3.29
CA SER A 16 -1.56 15.62 3.96
C SER A 16 -2.13 16.11 5.30
N THR A 17 -3.29 15.59 5.72
CA THR A 17 -4.03 16.10 6.89
C THR A 17 -3.96 15.20 8.14
N GLY A 18 -3.09 14.18 8.12
CA GLY A 18 -2.62 13.44 9.29
C GLY A 18 -3.15 12.00 9.44
N ALA A 19 -2.41 11.17 10.19
CA ALA A 19 -2.72 9.74 10.40
C ALA A 19 -4.08 9.42 11.03
N ASN A 20 -4.77 10.39 11.63
CA ASN A 20 -6.04 10.11 12.30
C ASN A 20 -7.24 10.02 11.34
N GLN A 21 -6.98 9.99 10.03
CA GLN A 21 -8.04 10.02 9.02
C GLN A 21 -8.37 8.66 8.41
N ALA A 22 -7.49 7.66 8.46
CA ALA A 22 -7.87 6.30 8.09
C ALA A 22 -7.94 5.36 9.30
N TYR A 23 -8.61 4.23 9.07
CA TYR A 23 -8.75 3.19 10.07
C TYR A 23 -7.38 2.61 10.43
N GLY A 24 -7.13 2.34 11.72
CA GLY A 24 -5.82 1.91 12.22
C GLY A 24 -4.85 3.06 12.53
N GLY A 25 -5.20 4.32 12.21
CA GLY A 25 -4.36 5.46 12.53
C GLY A 25 -3.00 5.37 11.81
N ALA A 26 -1.91 5.68 12.51
CA ALA A 26 -0.56 5.61 11.94
C ALA A 26 -0.15 4.21 11.43
N ASN A 27 -0.84 3.14 11.83
CA ASN A 27 -0.58 1.78 11.34
C ASN A 27 -1.27 1.47 10.01
N GLY A 28 -2.25 2.29 9.60
CA GLY A 28 -3.01 2.12 8.35
C GLY A 28 -2.35 2.75 7.12
N HIS A 29 -1.22 3.44 7.28
CA HIS A 29 -0.51 4.13 6.20
C HIS A 29 0.98 4.28 6.54
N ASN A 30 1.77 4.67 5.54
CA ASN A 30 3.18 5.04 5.71
C ASN A 30 3.32 6.56 5.81
N GLU A 31 4.10 7.06 6.77
CA GLU A 31 4.53 8.47 6.74
C GLU A 31 5.70 8.58 5.75
N ILE A 32 5.50 9.30 4.64
CA ILE A 32 6.49 9.43 3.55
C ILE A 32 7.26 10.76 3.61
N ALA A 33 6.71 11.73 4.33
CA ALA A 33 7.36 12.96 4.78
C ALA A 33 6.62 13.44 6.04
N PRO A 34 7.21 14.33 6.87
CA PRO A 34 6.54 14.82 8.07
C PRO A 34 5.12 15.35 7.78
N GLY A 35 4.10 14.69 8.32
CA GLY A 35 2.69 15.03 8.12
C GLY A 35 2.08 14.59 6.79
N VAL A 36 2.85 13.96 5.90
CA VAL A 36 2.39 13.42 4.61
C VAL A 36 2.34 11.91 4.68
N TRP A 37 1.16 11.37 4.42
CA TRP A 37 0.91 9.94 4.50
C TRP A 37 0.78 9.35 3.09
N GLY A 38 1.05 8.05 2.97
CA GLY A 38 0.91 7.29 1.73
C GLY A 38 0.28 5.94 2.01
N LEU A 39 -0.35 5.36 0.99
CA LEU A 39 -0.87 4.01 1.05
C LEU A 39 0.27 3.01 1.29
N ILE A 40 -0.02 1.94 2.02
CA ILE A 40 0.91 0.82 2.18
C ILE A 40 0.87 -0.01 0.90
N SER A 41 2.02 -0.23 0.28
CA SER A 41 2.20 -1.10 -0.89
C SER A 41 2.84 -2.43 -0.50
N GLY A 42 2.76 -3.45 -1.35
CA GLY A 42 3.41 -4.74 -1.14
C GLY A 42 2.47 -5.93 -1.02
N ASP A 43 1.16 -5.71 -0.88
CA ASP A 43 0.13 -6.76 -0.82
C ASP A 43 -0.31 -7.14 -2.26
N GLY A 44 0.51 -7.96 -2.91
CA GLY A 44 0.32 -8.39 -4.30
C GLY A 44 -0.74 -9.47 -4.44
N ASP A 45 -0.77 -10.39 -3.48
CA ASP A 45 -1.68 -11.55 -3.50
C ASP A 45 -3.06 -11.22 -2.93
N ARG A 46 -3.18 -10.04 -2.29
CA ARG A 46 -4.43 -9.42 -1.81
C ARG A 46 -5.03 -10.18 -0.64
N ASP A 47 -4.19 -10.84 0.16
CA ASP A 47 -4.61 -11.54 1.36
C ASP A 47 -4.76 -10.59 2.58
N GLY A 48 -4.40 -9.31 2.41
CA GLY A 48 -4.47 -8.30 3.45
C GLY A 48 -3.24 -8.27 4.35
N SER A 49 -2.18 -9.02 4.04
CA SER A 49 -0.93 -9.07 4.80
C SER A 49 0.27 -9.03 3.85
N ILE A 50 1.30 -8.27 4.24
CA ILE A 50 2.50 -8.14 3.42
C ILE A 50 3.55 -9.11 3.94
N GLY A 51 3.86 -10.13 3.14
CA GLY A 51 4.73 -11.22 3.55
C GLY A 51 5.26 -12.06 2.39
N ALA A 52 5.72 -13.25 2.73
CA ALA A 52 6.36 -14.15 1.77
C ALA A 52 5.40 -14.65 0.68
N GLY A 53 4.08 -14.59 0.92
CA GLY A 53 3.03 -14.89 -0.05
C GLY A 53 3.16 -14.01 -1.29
N ASP A 54 3.12 -12.69 -1.10
CA ASP A 54 3.28 -11.69 -2.17
C ASP A 54 4.53 -11.92 -3.04
N LYS A 55 5.66 -12.20 -2.38
CA LYS A 55 6.91 -12.41 -3.10
C LYS A 55 6.86 -13.69 -3.95
N ALA A 56 6.39 -14.79 -3.37
CA ALA A 56 6.39 -16.09 -4.04
C ALA A 56 5.27 -16.20 -5.10
N ALA A 57 4.13 -15.57 -4.86
CA ALA A 57 2.96 -15.59 -5.73
C ALA A 57 3.09 -14.57 -6.88
N ASP A 58 3.56 -13.36 -6.60
CA ASP A 58 3.60 -12.28 -7.58
C ASP A 58 5.02 -11.95 -8.02
N TRP A 59 5.86 -11.42 -7.11
CA TRP A 59 7.16 -10.85 -7.50
C TRP A 59 8.09 -11.85 -8.19
N ASP A 60 8.23 -13.07 -7.68
CA ASP A 60 9.09 -14.11 -8.27
C ASP A 60 8.63 -14.50 -9.69
N ASN A 61 7.34 -14.34 -10.01
CA ASN A 61 6.77 -14.66 -11.32
C ASN A 61 6.80 -13.47 -12.29
N GLU A 62 6.90 -12.25 -11.77
CA GLU A 62 6.71 -11.02 -12.53
C GLU A 62 7.96 -10.15 -12.65
N ALA A 63 8.98 -10.40 -11.83
CA ALA A 63 10.23 -9.66 -11.85
C ALA A 63 10.83 -9.56 -13.26
N GLY A 64 11.11 -8.33 -13.68
CA GLY A 64 11.63 -8.00 -15.00
C GLY A 64 10.56 -7.75 -16.07
N LYS A 65 9.27 -7.95 -15.77
CA LYS A 65 8.17 -7.66 -16.71
C LYS A 65 7.69 -6.22 -16.56
N SER A 66 7.29 -5.63 -17.67
CA SER A 66 6.63 -4.33 -17.71
C SER A 66 5.10 -4.47 -17.79
N GLY A 67 4.39 -3.51 -17.22
CA GLY A 67 2.93 -3.42 -17.24
C GLY A 67 2.38 -3.10 -15.86
N TYR A 68 1.05 -3.01 -15.78
CA TYR A 68 0.35 -2.85 -14.51
C TYR A 68 0.16 -4.22 -13.87
N LEU A 69 1.15 -4.64 -13.09
CA LEU A 69 1.30 -5.97 -12.52
C LEU A 69 1.03 -5.95 -11.01
N THR A 70 0.74 -7.10 -10.41
CA THR A 70 0.48 -7.17 -8.96
C THR A 70 1.73 -6.94 -8.13
N SER A 71 2.91 -7.18 -8.69
CA SER A 71 4.20 -6.88 -8.07
C SER A 71 4.79 -5.51 -8.43
N ASP A 72 4.08 -4.68 -9.19
CA ASP A 72 4.44 -3.27 -9.47
C ASP A 72 3.97 -2.40 -8.29
N TYR A 73 4.75 -2.41 -7.20
CA TYR A 73 4.38 -1.78 -5.94
C TYR A 73 4.64 -0.28 -5.91
N ASN A 74 5.43 0.24 -6.83
CA ASN A 74 5.67 1.67 -6.99
C ASN A 74 4.80 2.31 -8.10
N LEU A 75 4.06 1.48 -8.87
CA LEU A 75 3.15 1.88 -9.95
C LEU A 75 3.87 2.59 -11.11
N ASP A 76 5.12 2.24 -11.38
CA ASP A 76 5.93 2.80 -12.47
C ASP A 76 5.83 2.01 -13.79
N SER A 77 4.97 0.98 -13.82
CA SER A 77 4.78 0.05 -14.94
C SER A 77 5.96 -0.91 -15.19
N GLN A 78 6.84 -1.12 -14.21
CA GLN A 78 7.95 -2.06 -14.29
C GLN A 78 8.13 -2.81 -12.99
N SER A 79 7.72 -4.08 -12.95
CA SER A 79 8.03 -4.97 -11.82
C SER A 79 9.53 -5.29 -11.79
N ASN A 80 10.23 -4.82 -10.77
CA ASN A 80 11.68 -4.99 -10.64
C ASN A 80 12.15 -4.99 -9.17
N ASN A 81 13.47 -4.88 -8.96
CA ASN A 81 14.05 -4.92 -7.61
C ASN A 81 13.67 -3.70 -6.77
N ILE A 82 13.37 -2.54 -7.38
CA ILE A 82 12.91 -1.34 -6.67
C ILE A 82 11.60 -1.66 -5.93
N ASP A 83 10.63 -2.31 -6.59
CA ASP A 83 9.38 -2.73 -5.95
C ASP A 83 9.63 -3.61 -4.72
N LYS A 84 10.54 -4.57 -4.85
CA LYS A 84 10.87 -5.46 -3.74
C LYS A 84 11.60 -4.74 -2.61
N ASP A 85 12.69 -4.06 -2.94
CA ASP A 85 13.67 -3.58 -1.95
C ASP A 85 13.22 -2.28 -1.29
N ASP A 86 12.58 -1.38 -2.04
CA ASP A 86 12.21 -0.05 -1.56
C ASP A 86 10.73 0.03 -1.12
N PHE A 87 9.87 -0.89 -1.57
CA PHE A 87 8.42 -0.84 -1.29
C PHE A 87 7.91 -2.06 -0.50
N TRP A 88 8.21 -3.29 -0.91
CA TRP A 88 7.76 -4.49 -0.20
C TRP A 88 8.54 -4.72 1.10
N VAL A 89 9.88 -4.70 1.08
CA VAL A 89 10.71 -4.97 2.27
C VAL A 89 10.37 -4.04 3.45
N PRO A 90 10.20 -2.70 3.28
CA PRO A 90 9.84 -1.82 4.39
C PRO A 90 8.44 -2.03 4.95
N ASN A 91 7.56 -2.70 4.19
CA ASN A 91 6.18 -2.97 4.59
C ASN A 91 5.96 -4.42 5.04
N MET A 92 6.95 -5.30 4.90
CA MET A 92 6.88 -6.68 5.34
C MET A 92 6.46 -6.79 6.81
N GLY A 93 5.44 -7.61 7.08
CA GLY A 93 4.84 -7.81 8.40
C GLY A 93 3.70 -6.85 8.73
N LYS A 94 3.36 -5.88 7.87
CA LYS A 94 2.14 -5.07 8.01
C LYS A 94 0.93 -5.84 7.50
N SER A 95 -0.24 -5.53 8.03
CA SER A 95 -1.52 -6.10 7.61
C SER A 95 -2.62 -5.04 7.61
N SER A 96 -3.71 -5.34 6.93
CA SER A 96 -4.91 -4.50 6.89
C SER A 96 -5.38 -4.21 8.30
N GLN A 97 -5.66 -2.93 8.55
CA GLN A 97 -6.26 -2.50 9.80
C GLN A 97 -7.79 -2.52 9.73
N VAL A 98 -8.37 -2.63 8.53
CA VAL A 98 -9.82 -2.65 8.33
C VAL A 98 -10.38 -3.99 8.84
N PRO A 99 -11.39 -3.99 9.73
CA PRO A 99 -12.01 -5.22 10.21
C PRO A 99 -12.79 -5.94 9.11
N ASP A 100 -12.87 -7.27 9.22
CA ASP A 100 -13.73 -8.14 8.42
C ASP A 100 -15.23 -7.97 8.72
#